data_AF-L7JQY9-F1
#
_entry.id   AF-L7JQY9-F1
#
_cell.length_a   1.000
_cell.length_b   1.000
_cell.length_c   1.000
_cell.angle_alpha   90.00
_cell.angle_beta   90.00
_cell.angle_gamma   90.00
#
_symmetry.space_group_name_H-M   'P 1'
#
loop_
_entity.id
_entity.type
_entity.pdbx_description
1 polymer ?
#
loop_
_entity_poly.entity_id
_entity_poly.type
_entity_poly.pdbx_seq_one_letter_code
_entity_poly.pdbx_strand_id
1 'polypeptide(L)'
;MIKEKLQKLQSLKKTSDLYTKPLFLLQNTEHLDIDTHRDMLCTDKYIKRNQLRETYTEQQEKKFNRKYSEYLKALVKKRADDCFGVLIDFHIKFYRIDRYNRNELIFVLLPDYQIYERELGMLGVEPSWCGIIREMTNRQFYYLVMEYHRYDELFFKRLMYSFLESNEKLPSFYGLAALRAAKKMKDPVFLRYVYLSFKRKAGIEVKELETAVLHDAIEMDEEKVLKGCDGQHEYISVQDVNRKQDDILVQCRDAVTETNQ
;
A
#
# COMPACT_ATOMS: atom_id res chain seq x y z
N MET A 1 24.49 -10.10 26.26
CA MET A 1 25.02 -8.73 26.39
C MET A 1 25.85 -8.21 25.20
N ILE A 2 27.01 -8.77 24.82
CA ILE A 2 27.81 -8.27 23.67
C ILE A 2 27.09 -8.56 22.33
N LYS A 3 26.54 -9.77 22.17
CA LYS A 3 25.79 -10.18 20.97
C LYS A 3 24.55 -9.31 20.72
N GLU A 4 23.81 -8.97 21.77
CA GLU A 4 22.64 -8.06 21.68
C GLU A 4 23.06 -6.62 21.35
N LYS A 5 24.16 -6.12 21.93
CA LYS A 5 24.70 -4.79 21.59
C LYS A 5 25.23 -4.75 20.16
N LEU A 6 25.85 -5.82 19.66
CA LEU A 6 26.29 -5.96 18.27
C LEU A 6 25.12 -6.05 17.29
N GLN A 7 24.07 -6.81 17.62
CA GLN A 7 22.83 -6.83 16.83
C GLN A 7 22.16 -5.44 16.78
N LYS A 8 22.16 -4.73 17.91
CA LYS A 8 21.65 -3.35 18.00
C LYS A 8 22.51 -2.37 17.19
N LEU A 9 23.83 -2.58 17.11
CA LEU A 9 24.72 -1.78 16.26
C LEU A 9 24.59 -2.11 14.76
N GLN A 10 24.33 -3.38 14.43
CA GLN A 10 24.03 -3.81 13.06
C GLN A 10 22.71 -3.21 12.56
N SER A 11 21.68 -3.15 13.41
CA SER A 11 20.41 -2.51 13.06
C SER A 11 20.45 -0.98 12.99
N LEU A 12 21.54 -0.34 13.44
CA LEU A 12 21.74 1.11 13.43
C LEU A 12 22.65 1.60 12.28
N LYS A 13 23.35 0.71 11.57
CA LYS A 13 24.27 1.12 10.51
C LYS A 13 23.54 1.40 9.19
N LYS A 14 23.21 2.68 8.95
CA LYS A 14 22.91 3.21 7.60
C LYS A 14 23.99 2.87 6.55
N THR A 15 25.20 2.47 6.97
CA THR A 15 26.31 2.10 6.07
C THR A 15 26.30 0.65 5.60
N SER A 16 25.64 -0.30 6.28
CA SER A 16 25.47 -1.65 5.70
C SER A 16 24.51 -1.66 4.52
N ASP A 17 23.58 -0.71 4.53
CA ASP A 17 22.64 -0.47 3.44
C ASP A 17 23.38 -0.15 2.12
N LEU A 18 24.54 0.50 2.15
CA LEU A 18 25.32 0.80 0.93
C LEU A 18 25.70 -0.44 0.11
N TYR A 19 25.74 -1.63 0.73
CA TYR A 19 26.16 -2.88 0.10
C TYR A 19 25.00 -3.79 -0.35
N THR A 20 23.75 -3.43 -0.02
CA THR A 20 22.57 -4.13 -0.54
C THR A 20 22.17 -3.54 -1.87
N LYS A 21 21.88 -4.38 -2.86
CA LYS A 21 21.35 -3.92 -4.15
C LYS A 21 19.98 -3.26 -3.90
N PRO A 22 19.77 -2.00 -4.32
CA PRO A 22 18.47 -1.33 -4.19
C PRO A 22 17.39 -2.10 -4.94
N LEU A 23 16.17 -2.01 -4.42
CA LEU A 23 14.97 -2.53 -5.07
C LEU A 23 14.58 -1.56 -6.20
N PHE A 24 14.68 -1.96 -7.45
CA PHE A 24 14.18 -1.18 -8.58
C PHE A 24 12.94 -1.87 -9.16
N LEU A 25 11.91 -1.09 -9.46
CA LEU A 25 10.69 -1.52 -10.14
C LEU A 25 10.96 -1.80 -11.62
N LEU A 26 11.83 -1.00 -12.25
CA LEU A 26 12.15 -1.10 -13.67
C LEU A 26 13.62 -1.49 -13.85
N GLN A 27 13.90 -2.47 -14.71
CA GLN A 27 15.28 -2.94 -14.95
C GLN A 27 16.14 -1.88 -15.66
N ASN A 28 15.52 -1.12 -16.56
CA ASN A 28 16.15 -0.09 -17.38
C ASN A 28 16.49 1.20 -16.62
N THR A 29 15.96 1.41 -15.41
CA THR A 29 16.26 2.60 -14.58
C THR A 29 17.45 2.39 -13.64
N GLU A 30 17.88 1.13 -13.44
CA GLU A 30 18.99 0.78 -12.56
C GLU A 30 20.28 1.51 -12.97
N HIS A 31 20.55 1.56 -14.27
CA HIS A 31 21.77 2.11 -14.86
C HIS A 31 21.76 3.62 -15.09
N LEU A 32 20.59 4.27 -15.06
CA LEU A 32 20.48 5.70 -15.32
C LEU A 32 21.23 6.49 -14.25
N ASP A 33 22.11 7.42 -14.64
CA ASP A 33 22.67 8.35 -13.67
C ASP A 33 21.58 9.24 -13.04
N ILE A 34 21.91 9.89 -11.92
CA ILE A 34 20.93 10.66 -11.13
C ILE A 34 20.38 11.84 -11.94
N ASP A 35 21.19 12.47 -12.78
CA ASP A 35 20.81 13.65 -13.56
C ASP A 35 19.84 13.26 -14.68
N THR A 36 20.12 12.16 -15.38
CA THR A 36 19.22 11.58 -16.39
C THR A 36 17.89 11.16 -15.77
N HIS A 37 17.92 10.54 -14.59
CA HIS A 37 16.71 10.14 -13.85
C HIS A 37 15.87 11.35 -13.42
N ARG A 38 16.54 12.46 -13.06
CA ARG A 38 15.93 13.74 -12.69
C ARG A 38 15.30 14.43 -13.89
N ASP A 39 15.97 14.43 -15.03
CA ASP A 39 15.49 15.07 -16.26
C ASP A 39 14.23 14.37 -16.79
N MET A 40 14.12 13.05 -16.61
CA MET A 40 12.90 12.29 -16.92
C MET A 40 11.68 12.67 -16.06
N LEU A 41 11.90 13.33 -14.91
CA LEU A 41 10.88 13.55 -13.89
C LEU A 41 10.74 15.04 -13.49
N CYS A 42 11.04 15.97 -14.40
CA CYS A 42 11.15 17.43 -14.17
C CYS A 42 10.00 18.09 -13.39
N THR A 43 8.82 17.45 -13.29
CA THR A 43 7.62 17.98 -12.65
C THR A 43 7.45 17.63 -11.17
N ASP A 44 8.25 16.71 -10.59
CA ASP A 44 8.04 16.29 -9.19
C ASP A 44 8.75 17.20 -8.16
N LYS A 45 8.02 17.55 -7.09
CA LYS A 45 8.44 18.50 -6.05
C LYS A 45 9.65 18.04 -5.22
N TYR A 46 9.89 16.73 -5.07
CA TYR A 46 11.03 16.23 -4.29
C TYR A 46 12.29 16.07 -5.12
N ILE A 47 12.17 16.12 -6.45
CA ILE A 47 13.28 15.95 -7.39
C ILE A 47 14.18 17.20 -7.43
N LYS A 48 13.75 18.33 -6.86
CA LYS A 48 14.51 19.59 -6.80
C LYS A 48 15.58 19.67 -5.70
N ARG A 49 15.74 18.66 -4.83
CA ARG A 49 16.66 18.75 -3.69
C ARG A 49 18.00 18.04 -3.95
N ASN A 50 19.10 18.79 -3.87
CA ASN A 50 20.46 18.32 -4.18
C ASN A 50 21.20 17.68 -2.98
N GLN A 51 20.58 17.51 -1.81
CA GLN A 51 21.25 16.95 -0.65
C GLN A 51 20.99 15.45 -0.52
N LEU A 52 22.06 14.66 -0.47
CA LEU A 52 22.02 13.23 -0.21
C LEU A 52 21.52 12.96 1.22
N ARG A 53 20.45 12.17 1.34
CA ARG A 53 19.79 11.83 2.62
C ARG A 53 20.73 11.15 3.62
N GLU A 54 21.76 10.46 3.13
CA GLU A 54 22.78 9.78 3.95
C GLU A 54 23.58 10.77 4.83
N THR A 55 23.65 12.04 4.43
CA THR A 55 24.33 13.10 5.18
C THR A 55 23.49 13.73 6.29
N TYR A 56 22.21 13.33 6.39
CA TYR A 56 21.31 13.94 7.36
C TYR A 56 21.60 13.46 8.79
N THR A 57 21.61 14.41 9.71
CA THR A 57 21.53 14.12 11.15
C THR A 57 20.17 13.49 11.49
N GLU A 58 20.07 12.83 12.64
CA GLU A 58 18.80 12.21 13.09
C GLU A 58 17.65 13.23 13.17
N GLN A 59 17.93 14.46 13.59
CA GLN A 59 16.93 15.53 13.64
C GLN A 59 16.48 15.97 12.23
N GLN A 60 17.41 16.07 11.28
CA GLN A 60 17.10 16.39 9.88
C GLN A 60 16.28 15.27 9.23
N GLU A 61 16.66 14.01 9.47
CA GLU A 61 15.94 12.82 9.03
C GLU A 61 14.48 12.83 9.54
N LYS A 62 14.28 13.06 10.84
CA LYS A 62 12.94 13.13 11.43
C LYS A 62 12.09 14.24 10.83
N LYS A 63 12.68 15.42 10.59
CA LYS A 63 12.00 16.56 9.97
C LYS A 63 11.66 16.29 8.49
N PHE A 64 12.56 15.63 7.77
CA PHE A 64 12.36 15.21 6.39
C PHE A 64 11.21 14.19 6.30
N ASN A 65 11.29 13.10 7.07
CA ASN A 65 10.31 12.02 7.07
C ASN A 65 8.89 12.50 7.39
N ARG A 66 8.74 13.45 8.33
CA ARG A 66 7.41 14.01 8.64
C ARG A 66 6.68 14.56 7.40
N LYS A 67 7.40 15.25 6.50
CA LYS A 67 6.79 15.79 5.27
C LYS A 67 6.80 14.78 4.13
N TYR A 68 7.86 13.97 4.07
CA TYR A 68 8.11 13.04 2.99
C TYR A 68 7.19 11.81 3.03
N SER A 69 6.89 11.27 4.21
CA SER A 69 5.92 10.18 4.36
C SER A 69 4.54 10.54 3.82
N GLU A 70 4.05 11.76 4.08
CA GLU A 70 2.77 12.23 3.50
C GLU A 70 2.82 12.36 1.98
N TYR A 71 3.99 12.66 1.42
CA TYR A 71 4.18 12.64 -0.02
C TYR A 71 4.19 11.23 -0.59
N LEU A 72 4.95 10.30 0.00
CA LEU A 72 4.98 8.90 -0.46
C LEU A 72 3.59 8.28 -0.43
N LYS A 73 2.83 8.52 0.64
CA LYS A 73 1.42 8.14 0.74
C LYS A 73 0.56 8.64 -0.42
N ALA A 74 0.81 9.87 -0.88
CA ALA A 74 0.06 10.45 -1.98
C ALA A 74 0.44 9.88 -3.36
N LEU A 75 1.59 9.20 -3.49
CA LEU A 75 2.03 8.58 -4.74
C LEU A 75 1.14 7.43 -5.19
N VAL A 76 0.39 6.82 -4.26
CA VAL A 76 -0.69 5.85 -4.52
C VAL A 76 -1.65 6.36 -5.60
N LYS A 77 -1.92 7.67 -5.65
CA LYS A 77 -2.83 8.28 -6.63
C LYS A 77 -2.23 8.46 -8.02
N LYS A 78 -0.91 8.29 -8.16
CA LYS A 78 -0.16 8.43 -9.41
C LYS A 78 0.13 7.10 -10.09
N ARG A 79 -0.37 5.98 -9.57
CA ARG A 79 -0.03 4.65 -10.11
C ARG A 79 -0.50 4.42 -11.55
N ALA A 80 -1.54 5.12 -11.96
CA ALA A 80 -2.01 5.10 -13.33
C ALA A 80 -1.15 5.94 -14.28
N ASP A 81 -0.20 6.73 -13.77
CA ASP A 81 0.70 7.55 -14.59
C ASP A 81 1.82 6.65 -15.17
N ASP A 82 2.08 6.76 -16.47
CA ASP A 82 3.11 5.94 -17.16
C ASP A 82 4.51 6.09 -16.55
N CYS A 83 4.81 7.25 -15.96
CA CYS A 83 6.09 7.53 -15.33
C CYS A 83 6.19 7.09 -13.87
N PHE A 84 5.15 6.45 -13.31
CA PHE A 84 5.11 6.05 -11.90
C PHE A 84 6.30 5.17 -11.50
N GLY A 85 6.62 4.16 -12.31
CA GLY A 85 7.74 3.25 -12.04
C GLY A 85 9.07 4.01 -11.94
N VAL A 86 9.34 4.88 -12.91
CA VAL A 86 10.52 5.75 -12.95
C VAL A 86 10.57 6.69 -11.75
N LEU A 87 9.42 7.24 -11.34
CA LEU A 87 9.32 8.11 -10.17
C LEU A 87 9.67 7.37 -8.88
N ILE A 88 9.15 6.16 -8.68
CA ILE A 88 9.46 5.36 -7.49
C ILE A 88 10.93 4.94 -7.50
N ASP A 89 11.46 4.53 -8.65
CA ASP A 89 12.87 4.17 -8.81
C ASP A 89 13.82 5.32 -8.49
N PHE A 90 13.48 6.54 -8.90
CA PHE A 90 14.20 7.73 -8.48
C PHE A 90 14.24 7.86 -6.96
N HIS A 91 13.10 7.72 -6.28
CA HIS A 91 13.04 7.83 -4.81
C HIS A 91 13.76 6.69 -4.10
N ILE A 92 13.76 5.48 -4.66
CA ILE A 92 14.55 4.37 -4.13
C ILE A 92 16.04 4.65 -4.32
N LYS A 93 16.46 5.11 -5.50
CA LYS A 93 17.86 5.41 -5.80
C LYS A 93 18.41 6.55 -4.94
N PHE A 94 17.69 7.66 -4.87
CA PHE A 94 18.18 8.91 -4.27
C PHE A 94 17.84 9.04 -2.79
N TYR A 95 16.67 8.55 -2.36
CA TYR A 95 16.20 8.64 -0.98
C TYR A 95 16.15 7.30 -0.25
N ARG A 96 16.50 6.17 -0.88
CA ARG A 96 16.54 4.84 -0.26
C ARG A 96 15.24 4.50 0.47
N ILE A 97 14.09 4.78 -0.17
CA ILE A 97 12.77 4.60 0.46
C ILE A 97 12.46 3.13 0.73
N ASP A 98 13.06 2.21 0.00
CA ASP A 98 13.06 0.77 0.26
C ASP A 98 13.58 0.40 1.67
N ARG A 99 14.40 1.26 2.26
CA ARG A 99 15.03 1.04 3.57
C ARG A 99 14.47 1.93 4.65
N TYR A 100 14.39 3.23 4.36
CA TYR A 100 14.01 4.22 5.37
C TYR A 100 12.50 4.49 5.43
N ASN A 101 11.74 4.09 4.39
CA ASN A 101 10.30 4.28 4.28
C ASN A 101 9.62 3.03 3.72
N ARG A 102 10.08 1.85 4.16
CA ARG A 102 9.61 0.54 3.67
C ARG A 102 8.09 0.39 3.78
N ASN A 103 7.51 0.87 4.88
CA ASN A 103 6.07 0.77 5.12
C ASN A 103 5.26 1.61 4.11
N GLU A 104 5.70 2.84 3.85
CA GLU A 104 5.11 3.68 2.82
C GLU A 104 5.24 3.03 1.44
N LEU A 105 6.42 2.48 1.11
CA LEU A 105 6.65 1.82 -0.18
C LEU A 105 5.78 0.57 -0.36
N ILE A 106 5.68 -0.29 0.68
CA ILE A 106 4.76 -1.44 0.66
C ILE A 106 3.35 -0.96 0.33
N PHE A 107 2.83 0.04 1.05
CA PHE A 107 1.47 0.51 0.82
C PHE A 107 1.28 1.10 -0.58
N VAL A 108 2.30 1.78 -1.11
CA VAL A 108 2.28 2.33 -2.46
C VAL A 108 2.13 1.21 -3.50
N LEU A 109 2.85 0.10 -3.36
CA LEU A 109 2.85 -1.00 -4.33
C LEU A 109 1.71 -2.01 -4.13
N LEU A 110 1.18 -2.13 -2.90
CA LEU A 110 0.25 -3.18 -2.51
C LEU A 110 -1.03 -3.27 -3.37
N PRO A 111 -1.65 -2.17 -3.83
CA PRO A 111 -2.87 -2.27 -4.63
C PRO A 111 -2.68 -2.94 -5.99
N ASP A 112 -1.47 -2.84 -6.54
CA ASP A 112 -1.08 -3.45 -7.81
C ASP A 112 -0.14 -4.65 -7.57
N TYR A 113 -0.42 -5.44 -6.51
CA TYR A 113 0.46 -6.52 -6.04
C TYR A 113 0.82 -7.56 -7.10
N GLN A 114 -0.05 -7.77 -8.10
CA GLN A 114 0.20 -8.69 -9.22
C GLN A 114 1.33 -8.20 -10.13
N ILE A 115 1.49 -6.88 -10.27
CA ILE A 115 2.54 -6.27 -11.08
C ILE A 115 3.87 -6.26 -10.29
N TYR A 116 3.79 -5.98 -8.99
CA TYR A 116 4.96 -5.78 -8.12
C TYR A 116 5.26 -6.97 -7.22
N GLU A 117 4.99 -8.19 -7.71
CA GLU A 117 5.04 -9.42 -6.91
C GLU A 117 6.43 -9.62 -6.29
N ARG A 118 7.46 -9.53 -7.13
CA ARG A 118 8.86 -9.71 -6.74
C ARG A 118 9.29 -8.67 -5.72
N GLU A 119 8.93 -7.41 -5.95
CA GLU A 119 9.34 -6.27 -5.14
C GLU A 119 8.67 -6.31 -3.76
N LEU A 120 7.38 -6.62 -3.70
CA LEU A 120 6.67 -6.85 -2.43
C LEU A 120 7.29 -8.03 -1.65
N GLY A 121 7.66 -9.11 -2.34
CA GLY A 121 8.39 -10.24 -1.74
C GLY A 121 9.73 -9.82 -1.14
N MET A 122 10.51 -8.99 -1.84
CA MET A 122 11.76 -8.42 -1.32
C MET A 122 11.54 -7.48 -0.13
N LEU A 123 10.40 -6.77 -0.10
CA LEU A 123 9.95 -5.98 1.03
C LEU A 123 9.26 -6.83 2.10
N GLY A 124 9.36 -8.16 2.04
CA GLY A 124 8.91 -9.11 3.05
C GLY A 124 7.39 -9.21 3.22
N VAL A 125 6.64 -8.93 2.16
CA VAL A 125 5.18 -9.14 2.10
C VAL A 125 4.92 -10.28 1.13
N GLU A 126 4.08 -11.25 1.50
CA GLU A 126 3.65 -12.28 0.55
C GLU A 126 2.75 -11.65 -0.52
N PRO A 127 3.16 -11.67 -1.79
CA PRO A 127 2.50 -10.92 -2.87
C PRO A 127 1.34 -11.70 -3.50
N SER A 128 0.53 -12.35 -2.67
CA SER A 128 -0.68 -13.05 -3.10
C SER A 128 -1.87 -12.45 -2.35
N TRP A 129 -3.08 -12.47 -2.93
CA TRP A 129 -4.27 -11.93 -2.25
C TRP A 129 -4.49 -12.60 -0.88
N CYS A 130 -4.37 -13.94 -0.85
CA CYS A 130 -4.43 -14.73 0.38
C CYS A 130 -3.31 -14.36 1.37
N GLY A 131 -2.10 -14.12 0.87
CA GLY A 131 -0.95 -13.67 1.65
C GLY A 131 -1.19 -12.30 2.29
N ILE A 132 -1.70 -11.33 1.53
CA ILE A 132 -2.05 -9.99 2.03
C ILE A 132 -3.17 -10.08 3.08
N ILE A 133 -4.20 -10.89 2.85
CA ILE A 133 -5.26 -11.14 3.85
C ILE A 133 -4.67 -11.76 5.12
N ARG A 134 -3.72 -12.69 4.99
CA ARG A 134 -3.06 -13.30 6.14
C ARG A 134 -2.22 -12.27 6.90
N GLU A 135 -1.52 -11.38 6.20
CA GLU A 135 -0.77 -10.28 6.82
C GLU A 135 -1.67 -9.30 7.58
N MET A 136 -2.95 -9.16 7.21
CA MET A 136 -3.91 -8.36 7.99
C MET A 136 -4.15 -8.91 9.42
N THR A 137 -3.79 -10.16 9.70
CA THR A 137 -3.80 -10.71 11.07
C THR A 137 -2.60 -10.23 11.90
N ASN A 138 -1.58 -9.65 11.27
CA ASN A 138 -0.50 -8.97 11.94
C ASN A 138 -0.97 -7.56 12.34
N ARG A 139 -0.95 -7.29 13.65
CA ARG A 139 -1.40 -6.01 14.21
C ARG A 139 -0.70 -4.81 13.57
N GLN A 140 0.61 -4.87 13.31
CA GLN A 140 1.35 -3.75 12.74
C GLN A 140 0.93 -3.46 11.31
N PHE A 141 0.83 -4.51 10.48
CA PHE A 141 0.37 -4.39 9.10
C PHE A 141 -1.09 -3.91 9.02
N TYR A 142 -1.95 -4.41 9.89
CA TYR A 142 -3.33 -3.95 9.98
C TYR A 142 -3.44 -2.45 10.27
N TYR A 143 -2.68 -1.93 11.25
CA TYR A 143 -2.67 -0.50 11.54
C TYR A 143 -2.10 0.32 10.38
N LEU A 144 -1.13 -0.22 9.64
CA LEU A 144 -0.65 0.40 8.41
C LEU A 144 -1.80 0.56 7.41
N VAL A 145 -2.56 -0.50 7.13
CA VAL A 145 -3.72 -0.40 6.23
C VAL A 145 -4.77 0.60 6.73
N MET A 146 -5.05 0.62 8.04
CA MET A 146 -5.97 1.59 8.65
C MET A 146 -5.48 3.04 8.55
N GLU A 147 -4.18 3.29 8.63
CA GLU A 147 -3.62 4.65 8.51
C GLU A 147 -3.74 5.19 7.08
N TYR A 148 -3.72 4.30 6.08
CA TYR A 148 -3.58 4.68 4.68
C TYR A 148 -4.89 4.54 3.86
N HIS A 149 -5.99 4.10 4.48
CA HIS A 149 -7.30 3.92 3.82
C HIS A 149 -7.77 5.08 2.93
N ARG A 150 -7.44 6.33 3.31
CA ARG A 150 -7.87 7.55 2.59
C ARG A 150 -7.15 7.78 1.25
N TYR A 151 -6.06 7.07 1.00
CA TYR A 151 -5.27 7.24 -0.22
C TYR A 151 -5.77 6.33 -1.34
N ASP A 152 -6.39 5.21 -1.00
CA ASP A 152 -7.03 4.27 -1.91
C ASP A 152 -8.21 3.57 -1.22
N GLU A 153 -9.36 4.25 -1.22
CA GLU A 153 -10.54 3.77 -0.53
C GLU A 153 -11.11 2.49 -1.15
N LEU A 154 -10.97 2.32 -2.46
CA LEU A 154 -11.50 1.16 -3.17
C LEU A 154 -10.70 -0.10 -2.81
N PHE A 155 -9.37 -0.04 -2.90
CA PHE A 155 -8.50 -1.12 -2.47
C PHE A 155 -8.74 -1.47 -1.01
N PHE A 156 -8.82 -0.46 -0.14
CA PHE A 156 -9.09 -0.63 1.28
C PHE A 156 -10.39 -1.38 1.54
N LYS A 157 -11.50 -0.97 0.90
CA LYS A 157 -12.79 -1.67 1.04
C LYS A 157 -12.66 -3.13 0.63
N ARG A 158 -12.10 -3.40 -0.55
CA ARG A 158 -11.92 -4.78 -1.07
C ARG A 158 -11.11 -5.64 -0.10
N LEU A 159 -9.97 -5.14 0.37
CA LEU A 159 -9.12 -5.85 1.32
C LEU A 159 -9.86 -6.11 2.64
N MET A 160 -10.61 -5.13 3.14
CA MET A 160 -11.37 -5.27 4.37
C MET A 160 -12.54 -6.25 4.23
N TYR A 161 -13.25 -6.25 3.11
CA TYR A 161 -14.27 -7.26 2.80
C TYR A 161 -13.67 -8.66 2.88
N SER A 162 -12.60 -8.92 2.12
CA SER A 162 -11.97 -10.24 2.11
C SER A 162 -11.34 -10.63 3.45
N PHE A 163 -10.78 -9.67 4.20
CA PHE A 163 -10.26 -9.92 5.54
C PHE A 163 -11.37 -10.29 6.52
N LEU A 164 -12.48 -9.54 6.49
CA LEU A 164 -13.62 -9.82 7.35
C LEU A 164 -14.26 -11.14 6.98
N GLU A 165 -14.45 -11.48 5.71
CA GLU A 165 -15.01 -12.76 5.27
C GLU A 165 -14.15 -13.95 5.71
N SER A 166 -12.84 -13.89 5.44
CA SER A 166 -11.88 -14.97 5.71
C SER A 166 -11.66 -15.28 7.18
N ASN A 167 -12.03 -14.38 8.11
CA ASN A 167 -11.75 -14.53 9.53
C ASN A 167 -13.05 -14.61 10.34
N GLU A 168 -13.37 -15.78 10.89
CA GLU A 168 -14.58 -15.98 11.70
C GLU A 168 -14.46 -15.45 13.13
N LYS A 169 -13.25 -15.39 13.68
CA LYS A 169 -12.98 -14.94 15.04
C LYS A 169 -11.89 -13.87 15.03
N LEU A 170 -12.28 -12.62 15.19
CA LEU A 170 -11.36 -11.49 15.26
C LEU A 170 -11.40 -10.83 16.65
N PRO A 171 -10.23 -10.53 17.24
CA PRO A 171 -10.15 -9.70 18.44
C PRO A 171 -10.86 -8.35 18.30
N SER A 172 -11.45 -7.84 19.38
CA SER A 172 -12.22 -6.58 19.41
C SER A 172 -11.45 -5.36 18.91
N PHE A 173 -10.12 -5.33 19.08
CA PHE A 173 -9.30 -4.21 18.64
C PHE A 173 -9.33 -3.99 17.12
N TYR A 174 -9.46 -5.06 16.32
CA TYR A 174 -9.57 -4.95 14.86
C TYR A 174 -10.84 -4.18 14.50
N GLY A 175 -11.95 -4.51 15.16
CA GLY A 175 -13.25 -3.89 14.93
C GLY A 175 -13.26 -2.40 15.23
N LEU A 176 -12.73 -1.99 16.38
CA LEU A 176 -12.67 -0.57 16.75
C LEU A 176 -11.88 0.27 15.74
N ALA A 177 -10.73 -0.26 15.28
CA ALA A 177 -9.91 0.45 14.31
C ALA A 177 -10.56 0.50 12.91
N ALA A 178 -11.17 -0.60 12.43
CA ALA A 178 -11.90 -0.62 11.17
C ALA A 178 -13.08 0.36 11.18
N LEU A 179 -13.86 0.38 12.27
CA LEU A 179 -15.03 1.24 12.37
C LEU A 179 -14.66 2.72 12.43
N ARG A 180 -13.55 3.06 13.09
CA ARG A 180 -13.00 4.42 13.05
C ARG A 180 -12.54 4.82 11.66
N ALA A 181 -11.93 3.91 10.90
CA ALA A 181 -11.54 4.17 9.51
C ALA A 181 -12.78 4.33 8.61
N ALA A 182 -13.72 3.38 8.66
CA ALA A 182 -14.97 3.42 7.90
C ALA A 182 -15.79 4.69 8.18
N LYS A 183 -15.88 5.13 9.44
CA LYS A 183 -16.59 6.38 9.80
C LYS A 183 -15.97 7.62 9.14
N LYS A 184 -14.64 7.66 8.99
CA LYS A 184 -13.94 8.78 8.31
C LYS A 184 -14.21 8.81 6.81
N MET A 185 -14.49 7.66 6.20
CA MET A 185 -14.80 7.54 4.77
C MET A 185 -16.20 8.07 4.42
N LYS A 186 -17.04 8.35 5.42
CA LYS A 186 -18.44 8.79 5.23
C LYS A 186 -19.24 7.86 4.32
N ASP A 187 -18.93 6.56 4.36
CA ASP A 187 -19.67 5.51 3.65
C ASP A 187 -20.52 4.74 4.67
N PRO A 188 -21.83 5.05 4.80
CA PRO A 188 -22.69 4.41 5.78
C PRO A 188 -22.92 2.92 5.48
N VAL A 189 -22.89 2.52 4.20
CA VAL A 189 -23.09 1.12 3.80
C VAL A 189 -21.90 0.28 4.23
N PHE A 190 -20.68 0.74 3.93
CA PHE A 190 -19.46 0.08 4.35
C PHE A 190 -19.30 0.07 5.87
N LEU A 191 -19.61 1.19 6.54
CA LEU A 191 -19.61 1.28 8.00
C LEU A 191 -20.55 0.23 8.63
N ARG A 192 -21.78 0.12 8.10
CA ARG A 192 -22.75 -0.87 8.56
C ARG A 192 -22.28 -2.30 8.31
N TYR A 193 -21.68 -2.58 7.15
CA TYR A 193 -21.11 -3.90 6.87
C TYR A 193 -20.02 -4.30 7.88
N VAL A 194 -19.07 -3.39 8.14
CA VAL A 194 -18.01 -3.63 9.13
C VAL A 194 -18.63 -3.88 10.51
N TYR A 195 -19.61 -3.06 10.91
CA TYR A 195 -20.29 -3.20 12.20
C TYR A 195 -20.99 -4.56 12.33
N LEU A 196 -21.81 -4.94 11.36
CA LEU A 196 -22.54 -6.22 11.37
C LEU A 196 -21.58 -7.41 11.35
N SER A 197 -20.48 -7.32 10.60
CA SER A 197 -19.45 -8.35 10.55
C SER A 197 -18.84 -8.59 11.94
N PHE A 198 -18.45 -7.52 12.64
CA PHE A 198 -17.92 -7.65 14.00
C PHE A 198 -18.99 -8.06 15.01
N LYS A 199 -20.23 -7.57 14.90
CA LYS A 199 -21.35 -7.98 15.78
C LYS A 199 -21.65 -9.48 15.65
N ARG A 200 -21.65 -10.01 14.43
CA ARG A 200 -21.89 -11.45 14.18
C ARG A 200 -20.74 -12.33 14.66
N LYS A 201 -19.50 -11.84 14.53
CA LYS A 201 -18.27 -12.62 14.74
C LYS A 201 -17.67 -12.49 16.14
N ALA A 202 -17.90 -11.36 16.80
CA ALA A 202 -17.54 -11.17 18.19
C ALA A 202 -18.75 -11.51 19.07
N GLY A 203 -18.61 -12.51 19.94
CA GLY A 203 -19.54 -12.72 21.07
C GLY A 203 -19.42 -11.62 22.14
N ILE A 204 -19.11 -10.38 21.74
CA ILE A 204 -18.83 -9.25 22.61
C ILE A 204 -19.97 -8.26 22.45
N GLU A 205 -20.67 -7.93 23.53
CA GLU A 205 -21.58 -6.80 23.60
C GLU A 205 -20.79 -5.51 23.41
N VAL A 206 -20.80 -4.97 22.20
CA VAL A 206 -20.04 -3.77 21.89
C VAL A 206 -20.89 -2.52 22.05
N LYS A 207 -21.21 -2.20 23.31
CA LYS A 207 -21.86 -0.92 23.69
C LYS A 207 -21.08 0.30 23.15
N GLU A 208 -19.75 0.17 23.01
CA GLU A 208 -18.90 1.20 22.39
C GLU A 208 -19.07 1.31 20.87
N LEU A 209 -19.49 0.25 20.16
CA LEU A 209 -19.79 0.31 18.72
C LEU A 209 -21.18 0.84 18.43
N GLU A 210 -22.15 0.48 19.27
CA GLU A 210 -23.51 1.02 19.17
C GLU A 210 -23.50 2.55 19.30
N THR A 211 -22.75 3.07 20.28
CA THR A 211 -22.59 4.53 20.47
C THR A 211 -21.90 5.22 19.28
N ALA A 212 -21.05 4.51 18.52
CA ALA A 212 -20.36 5.08 17.35
C ALA A 212 -21.24 5.18 16.09
N VAL A 213 -22.30 4.36 16.01
CA VAL A 213 -23.20 4.19 14.84
C VAL A 213 -24.58 4.82 15.07
N LEU A 214 -25.08 4.87 16.31
CA LEU A 214 -26.42 5.36 16.69
C LEU A 214 -26.69 6.85 16.38
N HIS A 215 -25.77 7.57 15.76
CA HIS A 215 -26.00 8.94 15.35
C HIS A 215 -26.49 9.12 13.90
N ASP A 216 -26.47 8.09 13.03
CA ASP A 216 -26.74 8.27 11.58
C ASP A 216 -27.55 7.17 10.86
N ALA A 217 -28.19 6.21 11.53
CA ALA A 217 -28.91 5.13 10.83
C ALA A 217 -30.38 4.99 11.27
N ILE A 218 -31.24 5.76 10.60
CA ILE A 218 -32.67 5.48 10.44
C ILE A 218 -32.83 4.30 9.47
N GLU A 219 -33.53 3.27 9.95
CA GLU A 219 -34.33 2.27 9.24
C GLU A 219 -33.91 1.87 7.82
N MET A 220 -33.13 0.80 7.69
CA MET A 220 -33.21 -0.10 6.52
C MET A 220 -33.01 -1.54 6.97
N ASP A 221 -33.91 -2.41 6.54
CA ASP A 221 -34.04 -3.84 6.89
C ASP A 221 -32.71 -4.63 6.95
N GLU A 222 -32.50 -5.36 8.05
CA GLU A 222 -31.28 -6.15 8.32
C GLU A 222 -31.11 -7.35 7.37
N GLU A 223 -32.18 -7.82 6.70
CA GLU A 223 -32.11 -8.98 5.81
C GLU A 223 -31.68 -8.68 4.37
N LYS A 224 -31.81 -7.43 3.89
CA LYS A 224 -31.55 -7.12 2.47
C LYS A 224 -30.08 -6.84 2.15
N VAL A 225 -29.28 -6.38 3.11
CA VAL A 225 -27.87 -6.02 2.86
C VAL A 225 -26.95 -7.25 2.89
N LEU A 226 -27.27 -8.26 3.70
CA LEU A 226 -26.52 -9.52 3.74
C LEU A 226 -26.85 -10.47 2.57
N LYS A 227 -28.07 -10.38 2.00
CA LYS A 227 -28.48 -11.13 0.79
C LYS A 227 -28.23 -10.38 -0.52
N GLY A 228 -27.94 -9.07 -0.47
CA GLY A 228 -27.62 -8.25 -1.65
C GLY A 228 -26.25 -8.49 -2.27
N CYS A 229 -25.38 -9.28 -1.62
CA CYS A 229 -24.10 -9.71 -2.17
C CYS A 229 -24.15 -11.09 -2.88
N ASP A 230 -25.31 -11.75 -2.92
CA ASP A 230 -25.51 -13.04 -3.60
C ASP A 230 -26.31 -12.92 -4.92
N GLY A 231 -26.54 -11.70 -5.41
CA GLY A 231 -27.25 -11.45 -6.66
C GLY A 231 -26.31 -11.00 -7.78
N GLN A 232 -26.11 -11.89 -8.76
CA GLN A 232 -25.57 -11.65 -10.11
C GLN A 232 -25.27 -10.18 -10.45
N HIS A 233 -24.03 -9.74 -10.19
CA HIS A 233 -23.44 -8.79 -11.13
C HIS A 233 -23.21 -9.58 -12.41
N GLU A 234 -24.06 -9.34 -13.41
CA GLU A 234 -23.74 -9.71 -14.79
C GLU A 234 -22.31 -9.24 -15.06
N TYR A 235 -21.45 -10.25 -15.21
CA TYR A 235 -20.09 -10.10 -15.66
C TYR A 235 -20.15 -9.43 -17.03
N ILE A 236 -19.89 -8.13 -17.08
CA ILE A 236 -19.20 -7.60 -18.24
C ILE A 236 -17.79 -8.17 -18.13
N SER A 237 -17.58 -9.27 -18.86
CA SER A 237 -16.26 -9.79 -19.16
C SER A 237 -15.39 -8.63 -19.65
N VAL A 238 -14.52 -8.13 -18.78
CA VAL A 238 -13.43 -7.22 -19.17
C VAL A 238 -12.33 -8.07 -19.82
N GLN A 239 -12.68 -8.88 -20.82
CA GLN A 239 -11.71 -9.55 -21.70
C GLN A 239 -11.39 -8.70 -22.94
N ASP A 240 -12.14 -7.63 -23.21
CA ASP A 240 -11.93 -6.79 -24.41
C ASP A 240 -11.28 -5.41 -24.14
N VAL A 241 -10.97 -5.06 -22.88
CA VAL A 241 -10.22 -3.81 -22.58
C VAL A 241 -8.73 -4.08 -22.38
N ASN A 242 -8.34 -5.28 -21.94
CA ASN A 242 -6.93 -5.63 -21.70
C ASN A 242 -6.12 -5.95 -22.96
N ARG A 243 -6.75 -6.28 -24.10
CA ARG A 243 -5.99 -6.54 -25.33
C ARG A 243 -5.19 -5.32 -25.81
N LYS A 244 -5.68 -4.10 -25.57
CA LYS A 244 -4.94 -2.88 -25.95
C LYS A 244 -3.88 -2.45 -24.93
N GLN A 245 -4.02 -2.79 -23.65
CA GLN A 245 -3.03 -2.46 -22.63
C GLN A 245 -1.87 -3.48 -22.59
N ASP A 246 -2.16 -4.75 -22.85
CA ASP A 246 -1.13 -5.77 -23.06
C ASP A 246 -0.32 -5.47 -24.33
N ASP A 247 -0.95 -4.99 -25.41
CA ASP A 247 -0.24 -4.55 -26.63
C ASP A 247 0.69 -3.33 -26.39
N ILE A 248 0.35 -2.43 -25.47
CA ILE A 248 1.18 -1.25 -25.12
C ILE A 248 2.35 -1.64 -24.19
N LEU A 249 2.12 -2.54 -23.23
CA LEU A 249 3.18 -3.07 -22.35
C LEU A 249 4.14 -4.02 -23.08
N VAL A 250 3.66 -4.74 -24.10
CA VAL A 250 4.46 -5.58 -24.99
C VAL A 250 5.25 -4.72 -26.00
N GLN A 251 4.68 -3.63 -26.54
CA GLN A 251 5.42 -2.72 -27.42
C GLN A 251 6.59 -2.00 -26.73
N CYS A 252 6.51 -1.75 -25.43
CA CYS A 252 7.65 -1.22 -24.65
C CYS A 252 8.74 -2.27 -24.37
N ARG A 253 8.46 -3.57 -24.56
CA ARG A 253 9.45 -4.66 -24.45
C ARG A 253 10.05 -5.05 -25.81
N ASP A 254 9.27 -5.01 -26.89
CA ASP A 254 9.69 -5.57 -28.19
C ASP A 254 10.42 -4.56 -29.11
N ALA A 255 10.32 -3.25 -28.85
CA ALA A 255 11.01 -2.22 -29.62
C ALA A 255 12.56 -2.24 -29.49
N VAL A 256 13.13 -3.13 -28.67
CA VAL A 256 14.59 -3.28 -28.49
C VAL A 256 15.16 -4.48 -29.29
N THR A 257 14.31 -5.31 -29.91
CA THR A 257 14.76 -6.49 -30.67
C THR A 257 14.98 -6.25 -32.16
N GLU A 258 14.63 -5.07 -32.69
CA GLU A 258 14.83 -4.72 -34.12
C GLU A 258 15.75 -3.51 -34.30
N THR A 259 16.92 -3.51 -33.68
CA THR A 259 18.09 -2.74 -34.19
C THR A 259 19.36 -3.51 -33.89
N ASN A 260 19.53 -4.63 -34.60
CA ASN A 260 20.83 -5.27 -34.84
C ASN A 260 20.70 -6.12 -36.12
N GLN A 261 20.63 -5.43 -37.26
CA GLN A 261 21.05 -5.92 -38.57
C GLN A 261 21.82 -4.81 -39.28
#